data_AF-A0A846G630-F1
#
_entry.id   AF-A0A846G630-F1
#
_cell.length_a   1.000
_cell.length_b   1.000
_cell.length_c   1.000
_cell.angle_alpha   90.00
_cell.angle_beta   90.00
_cell.angle_gamma   90.00
#
_symmetry.space_group_name_H-M   'P 1'
#
loop_
_entity.id
_entity.type
_entity.pdbx_description
1 polymer ?
#
loop_
_entity_poly.entity_id
_entity_poly.type
_entity_poly.pdbx_seq_one_letter_code
_entity_poly.pdbx_strand_id
1 'polypeptide(L)' 'MKQKTNTIILQMNGTKSKDIRNLRKGQGKIFKNIGKILEQLKATGKTPEDAQPIIIMVRKKSKSKGIFD' A
#
# COMPACT_ATOMS: atom_id res chain seq x y z
N MET A 1 -24.38 -11.62 8.70
CA MET A 1 -24.34 -10.15 8.56
C MET A 1 -23.32 -9.79 7.48
N LYS A 2 -23.69 -9.08 6.40
CA LYS A 2 -22.72 -8.64 5.37
C LYS A 2 -21.87 -7.50 5.97
N GLN A 3 -20.62 -7.79 6.30
CA GLN A 3 -19.66 -6.78 6.74
C GLN A 3 -19.41 -5.82 5.57
N LYS A 4 -19.70 -4.53 5.76
CA LYS A 4 -19.45 -3.50 4.75
C LYS A 4 -17.94 -3.37 4.60
N THR A 5 -17.39 -3.80 3.46
CA THR A 5 -15.95 -3.81 3.23
C THR A 5 -15.44 -2.37 3.14
N ASN A 6 -14.76 -1.89 4.19
CA ASN A 6 -14.11 -0.59 4.20
C ASN A 6 -12.77 -0.69 3.46
N THR A 7 -12.81 -0.87 2.14
CA THR A 7 -11.61 -0.94 1.30
C THR A 7 -11.04 0.46 1.09
N ILE A 8 -9.79 0.66 1.47
CA ILE A 8 -9.05 1.90 1.23
C ILE A 8 -8.09 1.65 0.06
N ILE A 9 -8.36 2.30 -1.07
CA ILE A 9 -7.49 2.21 -2.24
C ILE A 9 -6.51 3.39 -2.18
N LEU A 10 -5.23 3.06 -2.03
CA LEU A 10 -4.15 4.04 -2.07
C LEU A 10 -3.45 3.94 -3.43
N GLN A 11 -3.70 4.94 -4.27
CA GLN A 11 -2.95 5.06 -5.51
C GLN A 11 -1.57 5.64 -5.22
N MET A 12 -0.52 4.85 -5.49
CA MET A 12 0.87 5.28 -5.35
C MET A 12 1.50 5.37 -6.73
N ASN A 13 1.85 6.60 -7.14
CA ASN A 13 2.53 6.83 -8.42
C ASN A 13 4.06 6.73 -8.24
N GLY A 14 4.76 6.30 -9.28
CA GLY A 14 6.23 6.39 -9.36
C GLY A 14 7.02 5.39 -8.51
N THR A 15 6.38 4.31 -8.04
CA THR A 15 7.03 3.30 -7.20
C THR A 15 8.10 2.53 -7.96
N LYS A 16 9.38 2.68 -7.56
CA LYS A 16 10.49 1.90 -8.12
C LYS A 16 10.58 0.54 -7.43
N SER A 17 11.24 -0.43 -8.07
CA SER A 17 11.48 -1.77 -7.49
C SER A 17 12.14 -1.70 -6.10
N LYS A 18 13.05 -0.73 -5.89
CA LYS A 18 13.69 -0.52 -4.57
C LYS A 18 12.67 -0.13 -3.49
N ASP A 19 11.65 0.63 -3.85
CA ASP A 19 10.67 1.14 -2.88
C ASP A 19 9.77 -0.01 -2.40
N ILE A 20 9.41 -0.93 -3.30
CA ILE A 20 8.72 -2.18 -2.96
C ILE A 20 9.59 -3.05 -2.06
N ARG A 21 10.89 -3.19 -2.38
CA ARG A 21 11.83 -3.96 -1.55
C ARG A 21 11.97 -3.37 -0.15
N ASN A 22 12.02 -2.05 -0.04
CA ASN A 22 12.09 -1.37 1.25
C ASN A 22 10.81 -1.58 2.05
N LEU A 23 9.63 -1.48 1.41
CA LEU A 23 8.36 -1.79 2.07
C LEU A 23 8.36 -3.21 2.64
N ARG A 24 8.80 -4.22 1.86
CA ARG A 24 8.89 -5.62 2.32
C ARG A 24 9.82 -5.81 3.53
N LYS A 25 10.77 -4.90 3.74
CA LYS A 25 11.68 -4.87 4.89
C LYS A 25 11.16 -4.04 6.07
N GLY A 26 9.95 -3.49 5.99
CA GLY A 26 9.42 -2.56 7.00
C GLY A 26 10.10 -1.19 6.98
N GLN A 27 10.60 -0.75 5.83
CA GLN A 27 11.42 0.46 5.69
C GLN A 27 10.94 1.37 4.55
N GLY A 28 11.46 2.60 4.53
CA GLY A 28 11.28 3.55 3.44
C GLY A 28 9.99 4.37 3.50
N LYS A 29 9.85 5.28 2.54
CA LYS A 29 8.76 6.29 2.51
C LYS A 29 7.37 5.66 2.44
N ILE A 30 7.22 4.56 1.71
CA ILE A 30 5.93 3.87 1.54
C ILE A 30 5.45 3.28 2.86
N PHE A 31 6.34 2.57 3.58
CA PHE A 31 6.02 2.00 4.88
C PHE A 31 5.61 3.10 5.88
N LYS A 32 6.37 4.20 5.94
CA LYS A 32 6.03 5.34 6.81
C LYS A 32 4.67 5.96 6.47
N ASN A 33 4.35 6.09 5.18
CA ASN A 33 3.05 6.63 4.76
C ASN A 33 1.89 5.70 5.13
N ILE A 34 2.05 4.38 4.95
CA ILE A 34 1.05 3.40 5.38
C ILE A 34 0.82 3.50 6.88
N GLY A 35 1.88 3.59 7.68
CA GLY A 35 1.78 3.74 9.14
C GLY A 35 0.93 4.96 9.54
N LYS A 36 1.20 6.14 8.95
CA LYS A 36 0.41 7.35 9.21
C LYS A 36 -1.06 7.19 8.87
N ILE A 37 -1.38 6.52 7.77
CA ILE A 37 -2.77 6.27 7.36
C ILE A 37 -3.45 5.33 8.36
N LEU A 38 -2.77 4.27 8.79
CA LEU A 38 -3.30 3.35 9.80
C LEU A 38 -3.53 4.06 11.15
N GLU A 39 -2.63 4.94 11.57
CA GLU A 39 -2.81 5.77 12.78
C GLU A 39 -4.02 6.68 12.66
N GLN A 40 -4.19 7.36 11.53
CA GLN A 40 -5.37 8.21 11.27
C GLN A 40 -6.67 7.39 11.32
N LEU A 41 -6.68 6.20 10.72
CA LEU A 41 -7.84 5.32 10.72
C LEU A 41 -8.20 4.83 12.12
N LYS A 42 -7.20 4.48 12.93
CA LYS A 42 -7.40 4.16 14.35
C LYS A 42 -7.95 5.36 15.12
N ALA A 43 -7.37 6.55 14.91
CA ALA A 43 -7.82 7.78 15.56
C ALA A 43 -9.27 8.16 15.22
N THR A 44 -9.79 7.77 14.05
CA THR A 44 -11.21 8.01 13.71
C THR A 44 -12.20 7.14 14.48
N GLY A 45 -11.74 6.14 15.25
CA GLY A 45 -12.58 5.21 16.02
C GLY A 45 -13.41 4.24 15.17
N LYS A 46 -13.21 4.23 13.85
CA LYS A 46 -13.96 3.39 12.89
C LYS A 46 -13.32 2.03 12.62
N THR A 47 -12.24 1.71 13.33
CA THR A 47 -11.46 0.47 13.13
C THR A 47 -11.41 -0.31 14.44
N PRO A 48 -11.83 -1.59 14.47
CA PRO A 48 -11.64 -2.47 15.63
C PRO A 48 -10.17 -2.54 16.07
N GLU A 49 -9.91 -2.71 17.37
CA GLU A 49 -8.53 -2.80 17.91
C GLU A 49 -7.73 -3.96 17.31
N ASP A 50 -8.41 -5.05 16.98
CA ASP A 50 -7.87 -6.30 16.42
C ASP A 50 -7.87 -6.33 14.88
N ALA A 51 -8.22 -5.22 14.23
CA ALA A 51 -8.29 -5.18 12.78
C ALA A 51 -6.92 -5.43 12.14
N GLN A 52 -6.85 -6.48 11.30
CA GLN A 52 -5.65 -6.78 10.52
C GLN A 52 -5.69 -6.07 9.17
N PRO A 53 -4.76 -5.14 8.88
CA PRO A 53 -4.73 -4.47 7.60
C PRO A 53 -4.19 -5.40 6.51
N ILE A 54 -4.94 -5.58 5.42
CA ILE A 54 -4.48 -6.27 4.21
C ILE A 54 -4.02 -5.22 3.19
N ILE A 55 -2.75 -5.30 2.78
CA ILE A 55 -2.15 -4.34 1.85
C ILE A 55 -1.84 -5.07 0.54
N ILE A 56 -2.58 -4.72 -0.52
CA ILE A 56 -2.37 -5.27 -1.86
C ILE A 56 -1.56 -4.27 -2.67
N MET A 57 -0.39 -4.70 -3.15
CA MET A 57 0.46 -3.87 -4.01
C MET A 57 0.57 -4.48 -5.39
N VAL A 58 0.29 -3.67 -6.40
CA VAL A 58 0.46 -4.04 -7.81
C VAL A 58 1.59 -3.23 -8.43
N ARG A 59 2.46 -3.90 -9.20
CA ARG A 59 3.53 -3.25 -9.96
C ARG A 59 3.12 -3.19 -11.43
N LYS A 60 3.20 -2.00 -12.04
CA LYS A 60 3.12 -1.88 -13.50
C LYS A 60 4.38 -2.47 -14.14
N LYS A 61 4.21 -3.48 -15.01
CA LYS A 61 5.31 -4.05 -15.79
C LYS A 61 5.88 -2.95 -16.70
N SER A 62 7.21 -2.79 -16.73
CA SER A 62 7.85 -1.90 -17.69
C SER A 62 7.63 -2.45 -19.10
N LYS A 63 7.29 -1.59 -20.06
CA LYS A 63 7.37 -1.95 -21.47
C LYS A 63 8.84 -2.25 -21.77
N SER A 64 9.17 -3.44 -22.27
CA SER A 64 10.49 -3.64 -22.88
C SER A 64 10.53 -2.78 -24.12
N LYS A 65 11.55 -1.92 -24.26
CA LYS A 65 11.89 -1.41 -25.59
C LYS A 65 12.27 -2.64 -26.41
N GLY A 66 11.55 -2.86 -27.49
CA GLY A 66 11.95 -3.89 -28.45
C GLY A 66 13.33 -3.54 -28.99
N ILE A 67 14.05 -4.54 -29.49
CA ILE A 67 15.33 -4.38 -30.22
C ILE A 67 15.20 -3.52 -31.49
N PHE A 68 14.00 -3.07 -31.84
CA PHE A 68 13.66 -2.25 -33.00
C PHE A 68 13.00 -0.91 -32.62
N ASP A 69 13.16 -0.44 -31.38
CA ASP A 69 12.58 0.80 -30.83
C ASP A 69 13.66 1.77 -30.34
#